data_AF-A0A496S009-F1
#
_entry.id   AF-A0A496S009-F1
#
_cell.length_a   1.000
_cell.length_b   1.000
_cell.length_c   1.000
_cell.angle_alpha   90.00
_cell.angle_beta   90.00
_cell.angle_gamma   90.00
#
_symmetry.space_group_name_H-M   'P 1'
#
loop_
_entity.id
_entity.type
_entity.pdbx_description
1 polymer ?
#
loop_
_entity_poly.entity_id
_entity_poly.type
_entity_poly.pdbx_seq_one_letter_code
_entity_poly.pdbx_strand_id
1 'polypeptide(L)' 'MNNTQKGVKTISGWHRDFFASFLRSQLDTLQSVLAEIENSDGLEGGYVEISLKRVEKELYRFRKLYRSICYKNN' A
#
# COMPACT_ATOMS: atom_id res chain seq x y z
N MET A 1 16.43 26.02 26.39
CA MET A 1 15.80 24.71 26.16
C MET A 1 15.59 24.56 24.67
N ASN A 2 16.40 23.73 24.01
CA ASN A 2 16.34 23.54 22.56
C ASN A 2 15.29 22.48 22.26
N ASN A 3 14.06 22.91 21.96
CA ASN A 3 13.00 22.02 21.51
C ASN A 3 13.29 21.60 20.08
N THR A 4 13.99 20.48 19.93
CA THR A 4 14.15 19.77 18.66
C THR A 4 12.78 19.19 18.26
N GLN A 5 11.89 20.03 17.76
CA GLN A 5 10.80 19.56 16.91
C GLN A 5 11.45 18.99 15.65
N LYS A 6 11.80 17.71 15.68
CA LYS A 6 12.04 16.92 14.47
C LYS A 6 10.80 17.09 13.61
N GLY A 7 10.90 17.93 12.59
CA GLY A 7 9.78 18.32 11.75
C GLY A 7 9.12 17.11 11.14
N VAL A 8 8.02 16.64 11.75
CA VAL A 8 7.08 15.75 11.09
C VAL A 8 6.46 16.59 10.00
N LYS A 9 7.02 16.52 8.78
CA LYS A 9 6.40 17.14 7.60
C LYS A 9 5.01 16.51 7.47
N THR A 10 4.00 17.32 7.79
CA THR A 10 2.62 16.90 7.67
C THR A 10 2.37 16.65 6.18
N ILE A 11 1.95 15.42 5.85
CA ILE A 11 1.61 15.04 4.49
C ILE A 11 0.49 15.99 4.03
N SER A 12 0.65 16.63 2.87
CA SER A 12 -0.39 17.53 2.37
C SER A 12 -1.72 16.78 2.19
N GLY A 13 -2.84 17.47 2.32
CA GLY A 13 -4.17 16.85 2.22
C GLY A 13 -4.33 16.00 0.95
N TRP A 14 -3.85 16.51 -0.19
CA TRP A 14 -3.88 15.79 -1.46
C TRP A 14 -3.08 14.48 -1.45
N HIS A 15 -1.87 14.47 -0.89
CA HIS A 15 -1.08 13.24 -0.77
C HIS A 15 -1.76 12.22 0.16
N ARG A 16 -2.35 12.69 1.27
CA ARG A 16 -3.10 11.84 2.20
C ARG A 16 -4.29 11.18 1.51
N ASP A 17 -5.05 11.95 0.73
CA ASP A 17 -6.25 11.45 0.05
C ASP A 17 -5.88 10.49 -1.10
N PHE A 18 -4.79 10.76 -1.82
CA PHE A 18 -4.19 9.82 -2.78
C PHE A 18 -3.79 8.50 -2.10
N PHE A 19 -3.10 8.57 -0.96
CA PHE A 19 -2.66 7.38 -0.23
C PHE A 19 -3.83 6.56 0.30
N ALA A 20 -4.85 7.21 0.85
CA ALA A 20 -6.06 6.53 1.30
C ALA A 20 -6.78 5.82 0.15
N SER A 21 -6.89 6.47 -1.01
CA SER A 21 -7.52 5.89 -2.20
C SER A 21 -6.73 4.69 -2.73
N PHE A 22 -5.41 4.80 -2.79
CA PHE A 22 -4.54 3.70 -3.20
C PHE A 22 -4.64 2.50 -2.26
N LEU A 23 -4.56 2.71 -0.94
CA LEU A 23 -4.66 1.63 0.04
C LEU A 23 -6.02 0.92 -0.02
N ARG A 24 -7.10 1.67 -0.23
CA ARG A 24 -8.44 1.10 -0.41
C ARG A 24 -8.51 0.20 -1.65
N SER A 25 -7.94 0.62 -2.78
CA SER A 25 -7.84 -0.21 -3.98
C SER A 25 -7.03 -1.50 -3.77
N GLN A 26 -5.94 -1.45 -3.00
CA GLN A 26 -5.18 -2.66 -2.65
C GLN A 26 -5.97 -3.61 -1.74
N LEU A 27 -6.76 -3.07 -0.81
CA LEU A 27 -7.66 -3.85 0.04
C LEU A 27 -8.74 -4.56 -0.80
N ASP A 28 -9.39 -3.84 -1.71
CA ASP A 28 -10.42 -4.41 -2.59
C ASP A 28 -9.86 -5.56 -3.45
N THR A 29 -8.60 -5.42 -3.90
CA THR A 29 -7.89 -6.46 -4.65
C THR A 29 -7.65 -7.70 -3.78
N LEU A 30 -7.19 -7.52 -2.54
CA LEU A 30 -6.96 -8.64 -1.61
C LEU A 30 -8.26 -9.37 -1.24
N GLN A 31 -9.34 -8.62 -1.03
CA GLN A 31 -10.65 -9.20 -0.76
C GLN A 31 -11.16 -10.04 -1.93
N SER A 32 -10.93 -9.57 -3.17
CA SER A 32 -11.26 -10.35 -4.37
C SER A 32 -10.45 -11.66 -4.44
N VAL A 33 -9.15 -11.60 -4.19
CA VAL A 33 -8.28 -12.80 -4.17
C VAL A 33 -8.70 -13.78 -3.07
N LEU A 34 -9.05 -13.28 -1.89
CA LEU A 34 -9.55 -14.13 -0.79
C LEU A 34 -10.86 -14.81 -1.17
N ALA A 35 -11.81 -14.06 -1.72
CA ALA A 35 -13.07 -14.64 -2.19
C ALA A 35 -12.83 -15.73 -3.24
N GLU A 36 -11.88 -15.53 -4.14
CA GLU A 36 -11.54 -16.55 -5.16
C GLU A 36 -10.92 -17.81 -4.54
N ILE A 37 -10.02 -17.66 -3.56
CA ILE A 37 -9.49 -18.80 -2.79
C ILE A 37 -10.62 -19.56 -2.09
N GLU A 38 -11.51 -18.84 -1.42
CA GLU A 38 -12.62 -19.40 -0.63
C GLU A 38 -13.67 -20.12 -1.50
N ASN A 39 -13.86 -19.66 -2.75
CA ASN A 39 -14.86 -20.20 -3.67
C ASN A 39 -14.29 -21.16 -4.72
N SER A 40 -12.97 -21.41 -4.76
CA SER A 40 -12.36 -22.35 -5.70
C SER A 40 -12.28 -23.77 -5.11
N ASP A 41 -12.98 -24.73 -5.72
CA ASP A 41 -12.88 -26.16 -5.38
C ASP A 41 -11.57 -26.80 -5.89
N GLY A 42 -10.87 -26.12 -6.79
CA GLY A 42 -9.54 -26.46 -7.27
C GLY A 42 -8.74 -25.18 -7.43
N LEU A 43 -7.81 -24.94 -6.52
CA LEU A 43 -6.93 -23.77 -6.56
C LEU A 43 -6.15 -23.77 -7.88
N GLU A 44 -6.54 -22.93 -8.84
CA GLU A 44 -5.60 -22.43 -9.84
C GLU A 44 -4.59 -21.52 -9.12
N GLY A 45 -3.69 -22.15 -8.35
CA GLY A 45 -2.73 -21.48 -7.47
C GLY A 45 -1.89 -20.43 -8.21
N GLY A 46 -1.75 -20.57 -9.54
CA GLY A 46 -1.11 -19.58 -10.39
C GLY A 46 -1.79 -18.22 -10.41
N TYR A 47 -3.14 -18.15 -10.49
CA TYR A 47 -3.84 -16.86 -10.51
C TYR A 47 -3.71 -16.13 -9.16
N VAL A 48 -3.93 -16.85 -8.06
CA VAL A 48 -3.80 -16.34 -6.69
C VAL A 48 -2.37 -15.85 -6.44
N GLU A 49 -1.36 -16.65 -6.80
CA GLU A 49 0.04 -16.30 -6.63
C GLU A 49 0.43 -15.04 -7.43
N ILE A 50 -0.01 -14.94 -8.68
CA ILE A 50 0.25 -13.77 -9.54
C ILE A 50 -0.41 -12.53 -8.94
N SER A 51 -1.65 -12.64 -8.49
CA SER A 51 -2.41 -11.53 -7.90
C SER A 51 -1.78 -11.05 -6.59
N LEU A 52 -1.37 -11.97 -5.71
CA LEU A 52 -0.66 -11.63 -4.47
C LEU A 52 0.71 -10.96 -4.74
N LYS A 53 1.50 -11.48 -5.68
CA LYS A 53 2.78 -10.87 -6.08
C LYS A 53 2.59 -9.45 -6.62
N ARG A 54 1.51 -9.20 -7.34
CA ARG A 54 1.18 -7.85 -7.85
C ARG A 54 0.87 -6.90 -6.71
N VAL A 55 0.05 -7.31 -5.75
CA VAL A 55 -0.27 -6.49 -4.55
C VAL A 55 1.00 -6.20 -3.75
N GLU A 56 1.85 -7.20 -3.50
CA GLU A 56 3.11 -7.03 -2.78
C GLU A 56 4.02 -5.99 -3.45
N LYS A 57 4.19 -6.08 -4.77
CA LYS A 57 5.00 -5.16 -5.56
C LYS A 57 4.49 -3.71 -5.48
N GLU A 58 3.18 -3.53 -5.57
CA GLU A 58 2.57 -2.20 -5.51
C GLU A 58 2.64 -1.61 -4.08
N LEU A 59 2.44 -2.40 -3.04
CA LEU A 59 2.64 -1.98 -1.65
C LEU A 59 4.11 -1.62 -1.35
N TYR A 60 5.07 -2.37 -1.91
CA TYR A 60 6.49 -2.04 -1.79
C TYR A 60 6.82 -0.69 -2.44
N ARG A 61 6.33 -0.45 -3.65
CA ARG A 61 6.49 0.83 -4.37
C ARG A 61 5.87 1.97 -3.57
N PHE A 62 4.67 1.76 -3.04
CA PHE A 62 3.99 2.72 -2.18
C PHE A 62 4.81 3.07 -0.93
N ARG A 63 5.34 2.07 -0.22
CA ARG A 63 6.18 2.29 0.97
C ARG A 63 7.41 3.14 0.64
N LYS A 64 8.03 2.89 -0.53
CA LYS A 64 9.16 3.69 -1.02
C LYS A 64 8.76 5.14 -1.32
N LEU A 65 7.61 5.34 -1.97
CA LEU A 65 7.06 6.66 -2.29
C LEU A 65 6.72 7.44 -1.02
N TYR A 66 5.99 6.82 -0.09
CA TYR A 66 5.64 7.39 1.21
C TYR A 66 6.90 7.83 1.97
N ARG A 67 7.92 6.96 2.03
CA ARG A 67 9.20 7.28 2.65
C ARG A 67 9.90 8.45 1.94
N SER A 68 9.88 8.49 0.61
CA SER A 68 10.45 9.62 -0.12
C SER A 68 9.74 10.93 0.23
N ILE A 69 8.41 10.95 0.30
CA ILE A 69 7.63 12.16 0.61
C ILE A 69 7.86 12.60 2.05
N CYS A 70 7.91 11.66 3.00
CA CYS A 70 8.07 11.98 4.42
C CYS A 70 9.50 12.40 4.80
N TYR A 71 10.53 11.89 4.10
CA TYR A 71 11.93 12.02 4.53
C TYR A 71 12.85 12.73 3.51
N LYS A 72 12.34 13.39 2.47
CA LYS A 72 13.16 13.90 1.35
C LYS A 72 14.21 15.00 1.63
N ASN A 73 14.37 15.52 2.85
CA ASN A 73 15.41 16.53 3.15
C ASN A 73 16.19 16.13 4.41
N ASN A 74 17.16 15.22 4.28
CA ASN A 74 18.29 15.09 5.20
C ASN A 74 19.55 15.47 4.43
#